data_AF-A0A4S2H9D0-F1
#
_entry.id   AF-A0A4S2H9D0-F1
#
_cell.length_a   1.000
_cell.length_b   1.000
_cell.length_c   1.000
_cell.angle_alpha   90.00
_cell.angle_beta   90.00
_cell.angle_gamma   90.00
#
_symmetry.space_group_name_H-M   'P 1'
#
loop_
_entity.id
_entity.type
_entity.pdbx_description
1 polymer ?
#
loop_
_entity_poly.entity_id
_entity_poly.type
_entity_poly.pdbx_seq_one_letter_code
_entity_poly.pdbx_strand_id
1 'polypeptide(L)'
;MISSYVYIIACLALCVAALFALRWALAVRSLKSDARAEYAERSVSKPASIANVSETAFTGLYVASFQPRWALYAAGALASAVLASPLVLLFVTGVYELAWQAAGAPAWAGRTGYVFMFALFFGTVFLWALIGGAFARLHHKRTPEPFTHALARARGEPIPETGGFRRRPAWARRARPDPQPEETQT
;
A
#
# COMPACT_ATOMS: atom_id res chain seq x y z
N MET A 1 16.08 31.10 -1.96
CA MET A 1 16.21 30.07 -3.02
C MET A 1 16.05 28.71 -2.35
N ILE A 2 15.10 27.87 -2.80
CA ILE A 2 15.00 26.49 -2.31
C ILE A 2 16.23 25.74 -2.85
N SER A 3 16.93 25.02 -1.98
CA SER A 3 18.12 24.26 -2.38
C SER A 3 17.73 23.17 -3.39
N SER A 4 18.50 23.04 -4.47
CA SER A 4 18.29 22.02 -5.51
C SER A 4 18.18 20.60 -4.91
N TYR A 5 18.84 20.34 -3.78
CA TYR A 5 18.76 19.06 -3.07
C TYR A 5 17.35 18.72 -2.60
N VAL A 6 16.53 19.70 -2.20
CA VAL A 6 15.15 19.46 -1.75
C VAL A 6 14.32 18.89 -2.89
N TYR A 7 14.46 19.44 -4.11
CA TYR A 7 13.76 18.93 -5.29
C TYR A 7 14.24 17.53 -5.68
N ILE A 8 15.55 17.28 -5.63
CA ILE A 8 16.12 15.96 -5.93
C ILE A 8 15.56 14.90 -4.97
N ILE A 9 15.54 15.19 -3.67
CA ILE A 9 15.01 14.26 -2.66
C ILE A 9 13.50 14.04 -2.86
N ALA A 10 12.73 15.10 -3.12
CA ALA A 10 11.30 14.99 -3.40
C ALA A 10 11.03 14.13 -4.64
N CYS A 11 11.77 14.35 -5.74
CA CYS A 11 11.67 13.54 -6.95
C CYS A 11 12.02 12.07 -6.67
N LEU A 12 13.11 11.80 -5.94
CA LEU A 12 13.50 10.44 -5.57
C LEU A 12 12.40 9.75 -4.75
N ALA A 13 11.83 10.43 -3.75
CA ALA A 13 10.74 9.89 -2.95
C ALA A 13 9.50 9.58 -3.80
N LEU A 14 9.15 10.46 -4.74
CA LEU A 14 8.03 10.21 -5.67
C LEU A 14 8.32 9.06 -6.64
N CYS A 15 9.55 8.91 -7.12
CA CYS A 15 9.97 7.76 -7.91
C CYS A 15 9.81 6.45 -7.12
N VAL A 16 10.24 6.42 -5.85
CA VAL A 16 10.04 5.25 -4.97
C VAL A 16 8.55 4.96 -4.75
N ALA A 17 7.73 5.99 -4.54
CA ALA A 17 6.28 5.83 -4.43
C ALA A 17 5.68 5.24 -5.73
N ALA A 18 6.12 5.72 -6.89
CA ALA A 18 5.72 5.21 -8.20
C ALA A 18 6.12 3.73 -8.39
N LEU A 19 7.33 3.33 -7.95
CA LEU A 19 7.78 1.95 -8.00
C LEU A 19 6.91 1.03 -7.13
N PHE A 20 6.51 1.45 -5.93
CA PHE A 20 5.58 0.69 -5.10
C PHE A 20 4.18 0.57 -5.73
N ALA A 21 3.66 1.66 -6.30
CA ALA A 21 2.39 1.65 -7.01
C ALA A 21 2.43 0.73 -8.25
N LEU A 22 3.51 0.79 -9.02
CA LEU A 22 3.75 -0.08 -10.18
C LEU A 22 3.82 -1.54 -9.76
N ARG A 23 4.58 -1.85 -8.70
CA ARG A 23 4.65 -3.21 -8.13
C ARG A 23 3.26 -3.73 -7.74
N TRP A 24 2.45 -2.91 -7.08
CA TRP A 24 1.08 -3.28 -6.74
C TRP A 24 0.24 -3.53 -8.00
N ALA A 25 0.30 -2.65 -9.00
CA ALA A 25 -0.45 -2.78 -10.24
C ALA A 25 -0.08 -4.06 -11.03
N LEU A 26 1.22 -4.36 -11.14
CA LEU A 26 1.71 -5.58 -11.78
C LEU A 26 1.27 -6.83 -11.03
N ALA A 27 1.33 -6.82 -9.70
CA ALA A 27 0.85 -7.93 -8.88
C ALA A 27 -0.66 -8.16 -9.04
N VAL A 28 -1.47 -7.09 -9.08
CA VAL A 28 -2.92 -7.20 -9.32
C VAL A 28 -3.21 -7.77 -10.70
N ARG A 29 -2.47 -7.37 -11.74
CA ARG A 29 -2.61 -7.94 -13.10
C ARG A 29 -2.33 -9.44 -13.12
N SER A 30 -1.21 -9.88 -12.52
CA SER A 30 -0.87 -11.31 -12.40
C SER A 30 -1.89 -12.09 -11.56
N LEU A 31 -2.39 -11.52 -10.45
CA LEU A 31 -3.40 -12.20 -9.64
C LEU A 31 -4.72 -12.41 -10.39
N LYS A 32 -5.08 -11.51 -11.31
CA LYS A 32 -6.25 -11.70 -12.16
C LYS A 32 -6.07 -12.88 -13.12
N SER A 33 -4.90 -13.03 -13.75
CA SER A 33 -4.66 -14.19 -14.63
C SER A 33 -4.68 -15.50 -13.84
N ASP A 34 -4.05 -15.52 -12.67
CA ASP A 34 -4.03 -16.72 -11.82
C ASP A 34 -5.42 -17.11 -11.34
N ALA A 35 -6.25 -16.13 -10.97
CA ALA A 35 -7.60 -16.39 -10.52
C ALA A 35 -8.47 -17.02 -11.62
N ARG A 36 -8.32 -16.56 -12.87
CA ARG A 36 -9.02 -17.15 -14.01
C ARG A 36 -8.58 -18.59 -14.29
N ALA A 37 -7.28 -18.84 -14.23
CA ALA A 37 -6.73 -20.19 -14.37
C ALA A 37 -7.24 -21.12 -13.27
N GLU A 38 -7.23 -20.69 -12.00
CA GLU A 38 -7.74 -21.48 -10.88
C GLU A 38 -9.26 -21.69 -10.96
N TYR A 39 -10.01 -20.72 -11.48
CA TYR A 39 -11.45 -20.87 -11.71
C TYR A 39 -11.73 -21.91 -12.81
N ALA A 40 -11.02 -21.84 -13.93
CA ALA A 40 -11.14 -22.81 -15.03
C ALA A 40 -10.81 -24.24 -14.56
N GLU A 41 -9.72 -24.41 -13.80
CA GLU A 41 -9.33 -25.70 -13.22
C GLU A 41 -10.40 -26.23 -12.25
N ARG A 42 -10.94 -25.38 -11.36
CA ARG A 42 -11.99 -25.76 -10.41
C ARG A 42 -13.30 -26.10 -11.10
N SER A 43 -13.61 -25.47 -12.22
CA SER A 43 -14.81 -25.76 -13.01
C SER A 43 -14.82 -27.20 -13.52
N VAL A 44 -13.64 -27.75 -13.82
CA VAL A 44 -13.49 -29.14 -14.29
C VAL A 44 -13.30 -30.11 -13.12
N SER A 45 -12.37 -29.80 -12.20
CA SER A 45 -11.92 -30.76 -11.17
C SER A 45 -12.77 -30.76 -9.90
N LYS A 46 -13.33 -29.60 -9.52
CA LYS A 46 -14.03 -29.38 -8.24
C LYS A 46 -15.18 -28.38 -8.39
N PRO A 47 -16.17 -28.66 -9.27
CA PRO A 47 -17.22 -27.69 -9.59
C PRO A 47 -18.03 -27.27 -8.37
N ALA A 48 -18.22 -28.18 -7.40
CA ALA A 48 -18.86 -27.88 -6.12
C ALA A 48 -18.20 -26.70 -5.40
N SER A 49 -16.86 -26.58 -5.45
CA SER A 49 -16.10 -25.55 -4.70
C SER A 49 -16.33 -24.11 -5.17
N ILE A 50 -16.93 -23.93 -6.36
CA ILE A 50 -17.26 -22.63 -6.95
C ILE A 50 -18.76 -22.54 -7.33
N ALA A 51 -19.58 -23.48 -6.85
CA ALA A 51 -21.01 -23.50 -7.13
C ALA A 51 -21.65 -22.15 -6.80
N ASN A 52 -22.46 -21.60 -7.71
CA ASN A 52 -23.12 -20.30 -7.60
C ASN A 52 -22.19 -19.07 -7.54
N VAL A 53 -20.90 -19.21 -7.84
CA VAL A 53 -19.96 -18.09 -7.90
C VAL A 53 -19.52 -17.89 -9.34
N SER A 54 -19.77 -16.71 -9.91
CA SER A 54 -19.29 -16.36 -11.24
C SER A 54 -17.77 -16.19 -11.27
N GLU A 55 -17.14 -16.34 -12.44
CA GLU A 55 -15.70 -16.09 -12.63
C GLU A 55 -15.30 -14.68 -12.19
N THR A 56 -16.14 -13.68 -12.47
CA THR A 56 -15.91 -12.29 -12.10
C THR A 56 -15.92 -12.09 -10.58
N ALA A 57 -16.88 -12.71 -9.89
CA ALA A 57 -16.95 -12.70 -8.43
C ALA A 57 -15.73 -13.43 -7.84
N PHE A 58 -15.41 -14.63 -8.32
CA PHE A 58 -14.26 -15.41 -7.87
C PHE A 58 -12.94 -14.62 -8.03
N THR A 59 -12.72 -14.02 -9.20
CA THR A 59 -11.54 -13.20 -9.49
C THR A 59 -11.45 -11.99 -8.55
N GLY A 60 -12.58 -11.32 -8.28
CA GLY A 60 -12.64 -10.21 -7.35
C GLY A 60 -12.23 -10.62 -5.93
N LEU A 61 -12.80 -11.71 -5.42
CA LEU A 61 -12.48 -12.25 -4.09
C LEU A 61 -11.01 -12.69 -4.00
N TYR A 62 -10.50 -13.32 -5.05
CA TYR A 62 -9.11 -13.77 -5.12
C TYR A 62 -8.13 -12.60 -5.04
N VAL A 63 -8.31 -11.59 -5.89
CA VAL A 63 -7.45 -10.41 -5.90
C VAL A 63 -7.54 -9.65 -4.57
N ALA A 64 -8.75 -9.48 -4.02
CA ALA A 64 -8.95 -8.79 -2.75
C ALA A 64 -8.20 -9.47 -1.60
N SER A 65 -8.14 -10.80 -1.60
CA SER A 65 -7.49 -11.61 -0.57
C SER A 65 -5.96 -11.64 -0.70
N PHE A 66 -5.42 -11.62 -1.92
CA PHE A 66 -3.98 -11.89 -2.16
C PHE A 66 -3.15 -10.70 -2.63
N GLN A 67 -3.75 -9.56 -2.98
CA GLN A 67 -3.00 -8.40 -3.46
C GLN A 67 -2.00 -7.86 -2.40
N PRO A 68 -0.80 -7.37 -2.80
CA PRO A 68 0.20 -6.83 -1.89
C PRO A 68 -0.16 -5.40 -1.46
N ARG A 69 -1.16 -5.28 -0.59
CA ARG A 69 -1.77 -4.01 -0.19
C ARG A 69 -0.77 -3.03 0.41
N TRP A 70 0.17 -3.53 1.20
CA TRP A 70 1.22 -2.71 1.83
C TRP A 70 1.91 -1.79 0.82
N ALA A 71 2.12 -2.24 -0.42
CA ALA A 71 2.80 -1.45 -1.45
C ALA A 71 1.97 -0.23 -1.85
N LEU A 72 0.65 -0.39 -1.99
CA LEU A 72 -0.25 0.73 -2.28
C LEU A 72 -0.30 1.74 -1.11
N TYR A 73 -0.38 1.26 0.13
CA TYR A 73 -0.39 2.15 1.30
C TYR A 73 0.96 2.84 1.53
N ALA A 74 2.08 2.15 1.28
CA ALA A 74 3.42 2.75 1.34
C ALA A 74 3.61 3.82 0.26
N ALA A 75 3.18 3.54 -0.98
CA ALA A 75 3.17 4.51 -2.07
C ALA A 75 2.35 5.76 -1.70
N GLY A 76 1.13 5.55 -1.20
CA GLY A 76 0.25 6.63 -0.77
C GLY A 76 0.84 7.46 0.37
N ALA A 77 1.37 6.82 1.41
CA ALA A 77 1.98 7.52 2.54
C ALA A 77 3.16 8.39 2.10
N LEU A 78 4.05 7.86 1.27
CA LEU A 78 5.23 8.58 0.79
C LEU A 78 4.84 9.75 -0.14
N ALA A 79 3.94 9.52 -1.08
CA ALA A 79 3.45 10.57 -1.96
C ALA A 79 2.73 11.68 -1.17
N SER A 80 1.86 11.31 -0.21
CA SER A 80 1.18 12.27 0.66
C SER A 80 2.15 13.08 1.51
N ALA A 81 3.19 12.46 2.09
CA ALA A 81 4.19 13.18 2.87
C ALA A 81 4.92 14.25 2.03
N VAL A 82 5.33 13.90 0.80
CA VAL A 82 5.99 14.85 -0.12
C VAL A 82 5.03 15.98 -0.51
N LEU A 83 3.83 15.65 -0.98
CA LEU A 83 2.86 16.64 -1.45
C LEU A 83 2.35 17.55 -0.33
N ALA A 84 2.22 17.02 0.90
CA ALA A 84 1.80 17.79 2.06
C ALA A 84 2.94 18.63 2.69
N SER A 85 4.20 18.40 2.30
CA SER A 85 5.36 19.06 2.92
C SER A 85 5.29 20.59 2.94
N PRO A 86 4.86 21.29 1.86
CA PRO A 86 4.72 22.75 1.91
C PRO A 86 3.72 23.20 2.98
N LEU A 87 2.58 22.51 3.09
CA LEU A 87 1.56 22.82 4.09
C LEU A 87 2.03 22.48 5.50
N VAL A 88 2.76 21.38 5.67
CA VAL A 88 3.39 20.97 6.93
C VAL A 88 4.36 22.04 7.42
N LEU A 89 5.24 22.54 6.55
CA LEU A 89 6.22 23.57 6.92
C LEU A 89 5.53 24.88 7.32
N LEU A 90 4.50 25.30 6.58
CA LEU A 90 3.69 26.47 6.92
C LEU A 90 2.98 26.30 8.26
N PHE A 91 2.39 25.12 8.50
CA PHE A 91 1.69 24.81 9.73
C PHE A 91 2.62 24.81 10.94
N VAL A 92 3.75 24.09 10.87
CA VAL A 92 4.71 24.01 11.97
C VAL A 92 5.30 25.39 12.29
N THR A 93 5.65 26.15 11.25
CA THR A 93 6.14 27.54 11.43
C THR A 93 5.07 28.41 12.07
N GLY A 94 3.83 28.36 11.60
CA GLY A 94 2.73 29.16 12.15
C GLY A 94 2.40 28.83 13.61
N VAL A 95 2.35 27.54 13.95
CA VAL A 95 2.12 27.08 15.33
C VAL A 95 3.28 27.52 16.23
N TYR A 96 4.52 27.40 15.77
CA TYR A 96 5.68 27.87 16.53
C TYR A 96 5.63 29.38 16.77
N GLU A 97 5.37 30.17 15.74
CA GLU A 97 5.29 31.63 15.84
C GLU A 97 4.23 32.07 16.85
N LEU A 98 3.06 31.42 16.84
CA LEU A 98 2.01 31.68 17.82
C LEU A 98 2.50 31.39 19.25
N ALA A 99 3.16 30.25 19.47
CA ALA A 99 3.69 29.88 20.77
C ALA A 99 4.83 30.81 21.23
N TRP A 100 5.73 31.20 20.32
CA TRP A 100 6.85 32.10 20.59
C TRP A 100 6.36 33.50 20.96
N GLN A 101 5.39 34.04 20.21
CA GLN A 101 4.76 35.34 20.52
C GLN A 101 4.04 35.30 21.87
N ALA A 102 3.28 34.24 22.15
CA ALA A 102 2.60 34.05 23.43
C ALA A 102 3.59 33.98 24.61
N ALA A 103 4.81 33.50 24.37
CA ALA A 103 5.90 33.44 25.36
C ALA A 103 6.70 34.76 25.48
N GLY A 104 6.23 35.87 24.87
CA GLY A 104 6.90 37.17 24.95
C GLY A 104 8.02 37.37 23.93
N ALA A 105 8.08 36.53 22.89
CA ALA A 105 9.00 36.62 21.77
C ALA A 105 10.50 36.79 22.16
N PRO A 106 11.06 35.92 23.02
CA PRO A 106 12.45 36.06 23.44
C PRO A 106 13.41 35.91 22.26
N ALA A 107 14.44 36.76 22.20
CA ALA A 107 15.36 36.85 21.05
C ALA A 107 16.10 35.54 20.73
N TRP A 108 16.45 34.75 21.75
CA TRP A 108 17.16 33.48 21.59
C TRP A 108 16.31 32.37 20.93
N ALA A 109 14.99 32.51 20.97
CA ALA A 109 14.03 31.56 20.38
C ALA A 109 13.47 32.06 19.03
N GLY A 110 14.02 33.14 18.47
CA GLY A 110 13.63 33.62 17.14
C GLY A 110 13.95 32.62 16.02
N ARG A 111 13.65 32.98 14.77
CA ARG A 111 13.80 32.10 13.58
C ARG A 111 15.19 31.56 13.31
N THR A 112 16.23 32.19 13.84
CA THR A 112 17.62 31.74 13.71
C THR A 112 18.09 30.93 14.92
N GLY A 113 17.28 30.86 15.97
CA GLY A 113 17.58 30.15 17.20
C GLY A 113 17.41 28.64 17.06
N TYR A 114 18.15 27.88 17.89
CA TYR A 114 18.10 26.42 17.90
C TYR A 114 16.72 25.87 18.24
N VAL A 115 15.93 26.57 19.05
CA VAL A 115 14.59 26.10 19.44
C VAL A 115 13.61 26.17 18.27
N PHE A 116 13.72 27.18 17.41
CA PHE A 116 12.95 27.21 16.15
C PHE A 116 13.36 26.04 15.24
N MET A 117 14.66 25.83 15.03
CA MET A 117 15.15 24.73 14.18
C MET A 117 14.72 23.36 14.71
N PHE A 118 14.78 23.16 16.03
CA PHE A 118 14.32 21.94 16.69
C PHE A 118 12.82 21.72 16.49
N ALA A 119 12.01 22.75 16.74
CA ALA A 119 10.57 22.67 16.56
C ALA A 119 10.18 22.41 15.09
N LEU A 120 10.86 23.06 14.14
CA LEU A 120 10.64 22.85 12.71
C LEU A 120 10.96 21.40 12.30
N PHE A 121 12.11 20.87 12.73
CA PHE A 121 12.52 19.50 12.42
C PHE A 121 11.58 18.46 13.03
N PHE A 122 11.41 18.47 14.35
CA PHE A 122 10.60 17.46 15.04
C PHE A 122 9.10 17.62 14.77
N GLY A 123 8.61 18.85 14.60
CA GLY A 123 7.23 19.10 14.17
C GLY A 123 6.95 18.53 12.78
N THR A 124 7.88 18.70 11.83
CA THR A 124 7.77 18.11 10.49
C THR A 124 7.78 16.59 10.55
N VAL A 125 8.76 16.00 11.26
CA VAL A 125 8.86 14.54 11.44
C VAL A 125 7.59 13.97 12.09
N PHE A 126 7.06 14.65 13.11
CA PHE A 126 5.83 14.25 13.77
C PHE A 126 4.63 14.23 12.80
N LEU A 127 4.43 15.29 12.00
CA LEU A 127 3.33 15.33 11.04
C LEU A 127 3.48 14.27 9.93
N TRP A 128 4.70 14.01 9.46
CA TRP A 128 4.95 12.89 8.54
C TRP A 128 4.65 11.54 9.19
N ALA A 129 5.01 11.35 10.47
CA ALA A 129 4.67 10.15 11.21
C ALA A 129 3.15 9.99 11.38
N LEU A 130 2.40 11.08 11.55
CA LEU A 130 0.93 11.03 11.55
C LEU A 130 0.36 10.58 10.21
N ILE A 131 0.90 11.06 9.09
CA ILE A 131 0.50 10.61 7.74
C ILE A 131 0.78 9.10 7.62
N GLY A 132 2.00 8.66 7.93
CA GLY A 132 2.35 7.24 7.91
C GLY A 132 1.44 6.39 8.82
N GLY A 133 1.18 6.87 10.03
CA GLY A 133 0.28 6.25 10.99
C GLY A 133 -1.16 6.15 10.50
N ALA A 134 -1.66 7.17 9.78
CA ALA A 134 -2.98 7.15 9.16
C ALA A 134 -3.06 6.06 8.08
N PHE A 135 -2.07 5.95 7.20
CA PHE A 135 -2.00 4.90 6.18
C PHE A 135 -1.84 3.50 6.79
N ALA A 136 -1.03 3.35 7.84
CA ALA A 136 -0.90 2.10 8.59
C ALA A 136 -2.24 1.69 9.24
N ARG A 137 -2.94 2.66 9.86
CA ARG A 137 -4.28 2.44 10.41
C ARG A 137 -5.27 2.03 9.34
N LEU A 138 -5.26 2.67 8.17
CA LEU A 138 -6.13 2.30 7.04
C LEU A 138 -5.79 0.92 6.49
N HIS A 139 -4.52 0.54 6.46
CA HIS A 139 -4.07 -0.79 6.07
C HIS A 139 -4.66 -1.85 7.01
N HIS A 140 -4.52 -1.67 8.33
CA HIS A 140 -5.03 -2.61 9.32
C HIS A 140 -6.56 -2.62 9.41
N LYS A 141 -7.23 -1.46 9.36
CA LYS A 141 -8.70 -1.38 9.40
C LYS A 141 -9.36 -2.06 8.21
N ARG A 142 -8.69 -2.07 7.06
CA ARG A 142 -9.22 -2.68 5.86
C ARG A 142 -8.64 -4.07 5.62
N THR A 143 -8.08 -4.76 6.61
CA THR A 143 -7.54 -6.12 6.46
C THR A 143 -8.53 -7.01 5.70
N PRO A 144 -8.12 -7.64 4.59
CA PRO A 144 -9.04 -8.45 3.81
C PRO A 144 -9.41 -9.70 4.61
N GLU A 145 -10.63 -10.16 4.38
CA GLU A 145 -11.06 -11.46 4.87
C GLU A 145 -10.26 -12.59 4.19
N PRO A 146 -10.00 -13.72 4.88
CA PRO A 146 -9.42 -14.90 4.25
C PRO A 146 -10.25 -15.37 3.05
N PHE A 147 -9.56 -15.75 1.97
CA PHE A 147 -10.20 -16.18 0.72
C PHE A 147 -11.25 -17.29 0.91
N THR A 148 -11.00 -18.23 1.82
CA THR A 148 -11.93 -19.33 2.13
C THR A 148 -13.24 -18.83 2.72
N HIS A 149 -13.20 -17.88 3.64
CA HIS A 149 -14.41 -17.30 4.24
C HIS A 149 -15.16 -16.43 3.23
N ALA A 150 -14.42 -15.63 2.45
CA ALA A 150 -14.99 -14.80 1.40
C ALA A 150 -15.70 -15.64 0.33
N LEU A 151 -15.09 -16.77 -0.06
CA LEU A 151 -15.67 -17.73 -1.01
C LEU A 151 -16.87 -18.48 -0.41
N ALA A 152 -16.80 -18.95 0.84
CA ALA A 152 -17.92 -19.58 1.53
C ALA A 152 -19.13 -18.64 1.62
N ARG A 153 -18.91 -17.37 2.00
CA ARG A 153 -19.95 -16.34 2.01
C ARG A 153 -20.57 -16.14 0.63
N ALA A 154 -19.75 -16.05 -0.42
CA ALA A 154 -20.25 -15.90 -1.79
C ALA A 154 -21.08 -17.11 -2.27
N ARG A 155 -20.84 -18.30 -1.69
CA ARG A 155 -21.61 -19.52 -1.96
C ARG A 155 -22.87 -19.67 -1.11
N GLY A 156 -23.04 -18.83 -0.08
CA GLY A 156 -24.10 -18.98 0.92
C GLY A 156 -23.87 -20.10 1.94
N GLU A 157 -22.62 -20.57 2.08
CA GLU A 157 -22.26 -21.61 3.04
C GLU A 157 -21.90 -21.01 4.42
N PRO A 158 -22.06 -21.79 5.50
CA PRO A 158 -21.58 -21.37 6.82
C PRO A 158 -20.07 -21.11 6.77
N ILE A 159 -19.63 -20.05 7.46
CA ILE A 159 -18.21 -19.68 7.52
C ILE A 159 -17.47 -20.78 8.28
N PRO A 160 -16.41 -21.39 7.70
CA PRO A 160 -15.65 -22.42 8.40
C PRO A 160 -15.00 -21.85 9.65
N GLU A 161 -15.24 -22.44 10.83
CA GLU A 161 -14.66 -21.96 12.10
C GLU A 161 -13.12 -22.10 12.14
N THR A 162 -12.56 -22.97 11.30
CA THR A 162 -11.12 -23.33 11.26
C THR A 162 -10.35 -22.65 10.13
N GLY A 163 -10.95 -21.72 9.39
CA GLY A 163 -10.34 -21.12 8.20
C GLY A 163 -9.22 -20.10 8.52
N GLY A 164 -8.01 -20.59 8.76
CA GLY A 164 -6.81 -19.75 8.78
C GLY A 164 -6.55 -19.05 7.43
N PHE A 165 -5.76 -17.97 7.44
CA PHE A 165 -5.30 -17.32 6.21
C PHE A 165 -4.55 -18.33 5.33
N ARG A 166 -5.19 -18.81 4.26
CA ARG A 166 -4.53 -19.71 3.29
C ARG A 166 -3.38 -18.94 2.64
N ARG A 167 -2.15 -19.42 2.82
CA ARG A 167 -0.98 -18.90 2.11
C ARG A 167 -1.14 -19.21 0.62
N ARG A 168 -0.86 -18.23 -0.26
CA ARG A 168 -0.89 -18.44 -1.72
C ARG A 168 -0.04 -19.69 -2.09
N PRO A 169 -0.57 -20.65 -2.86
CA PRO A 169 0.14 -21.89 -3.20
C PRO A 169 1.50 -21.61 -3.85
N ALA A 170 2.50 -22.44 -3.57
CA ALA A 170 3.86 -22.25 -4.07
C ALA A 170 3.97 -22.38 -5.60
N TRP A 171 3.15 -23.24 -6.22
CA TRP A 171 3.11 -23.42 -7.68
C TRP A 171 2.65 -22.16 -8.41
N ALA A 172 1.70 -21.40 -7.85
CA ALA A 172 1.26 -20.12 -8.42
C ALA A 172 2.38 -19.06 -8.43
N ARG A 173 3.40 -19.20 -7.58
CA ARG A 173 4.60 -18.34 -7.64
C ARG A 173 5.60 -18.76 -8.71
N ARG A 174 5.52 -20.01 -9.19
CA ARG A 174 6.46 -20.63 -10.14
C ARG A 174 5.92 -20.73 -11.56
N ALA A 175 4.63 -20.46 -11.79
CA ALA A 175 4.02 -20.39 -13.12
C ALA A 175 4.49 -19.13 -13.88
N ARG A 176 5.80 -19.01 -14.07
CA ARG A 176 6.38 -18.34 -15.23
C ARG A 176 6.36 -19.41 -16.32
N PRO A 177 5.80 -19.16 -17.52
CA PRO A 177 5.93 -20.11 -18.62
C PRO A 177 7.41 -20.40 -18.81
N ASP A 178 7.82 -21.66 -18.75
CA ASP A 178 9.15 -22.03 -19.22
C ASP A 178 9.27 -21.56 -20.68
N PRO A 179 10.39 -20.95 -21.09
CA PRO A 179 10.62 -20.67 -22.50
C PRO A 179 10.44 -21.97 -23.27
N GLN A 180 9.62 -21.95 -24.33
CA GLN A 180 9.47 -23.12 -25.20
C GLN A 180 10.85 -23.57 -25.65
N PRO A 181 11.19 -24.87 -25.54
CA PRO A 181 12.44 -25.36 -26.11
C PRO A 181 12.44 -25.04 -27.61
N GLU A 182 13.49 -24.37 -28.07
CA GLU A 182 13.68 -24.09 -29.50
C GLU A 182 13.56 -25.41 -30.25
N GLU A 183 12.54 -25.52 -31.10
CA GLU A 183 12.40 -26.63 -32.04
C GLU A 183 13.67 -26.65 -32.89
N THR A 184 14.53 -27.63 -32.62
CA THR A 184 15.72 -27.88 -33.39
C THR A 184 15.24 -28.38 -34.76
N GLN A 185 15.14 -27.45 -35.72
CA GLN A 185 14.89 -27.77 -37.12
C GLN A 185 16.09 -28.57 -37.63
N THR A 186 15.92 -29.88 -37.73
CA THR A 186 16.79 -30.79 -38.49
C THR A 186 16.28 -30.94 -39.91
#